data_AF-A0A966XN82-F1
#
_entry.id   AF-A0A966XN82-F1
#
_cell.length_a   1.000
_cell.length_b   1.000
_cell.length_c   1.000
_cell.angle_alpha   90.00
_cell.angle_beta   90.00
_cell.angle_gamma   90.00
#
_symmetry.space_group_name_H-M   'P 1'
#
loop_
_entity.id
_entity.type
_entity.pdbx_description
1 polymer ?
#
loop_
_entity_poly.entity_id
_entity_poly.type
_entity_poly.pdbx_seq_one_letter_code
_entity_poly.pdbx_strand_id
1 'polypeptide(L)'
;YSWEILAKWGDPLFTKGKWFDHYSRGTGESQELAFGDNNDGMDTFYTKDGKTIIAVNNEYVNRSIIYDNRSSKLPETADDVRKGKAGHGVSIFEISNANGKWEIVRDSKYNRRITADSRMEITGPARGHDLLKTISDPTGTLSLGTWNNCGNGKTPWGTYLACEENFNGYFSNTDPNADIPPEFKRYGISTKDWGYAWGKFDDRFNWDLEPNEPNRAGYVVEIDPLNPSSTPKKRTALGRFKHENAEVVLGRNNEVIVYLGDDERGEYLYKFVSSRKYNQNGDNSKVLEDGDLFVAKFNDNGRGKWLPLTPKTTGMKSKAEIAIHTRMAASAAGGTTMDRPEWVAANPLKAEAYVALTNNKNRGKKPNAGGDDTSVNGP
;
A
#
# COMPACT_ATOMS: atom_id res chain seq x y z
N TYR A 1 -19.40 -21.70 -17.21
CA TYR A 1 -18.64 -20.45 -17.00
C TYR A 1 -17.92 -20.10 -18.27
N SER A 2 -17.91 -18.82 -18.64
CA SER A 2 -17.04 -18.23 -19.66
C SER A 2 -16.20 -17.14 -18.99
N TRP A 3 -15.10 -16.74 -19.62
CA TRP A 3 -14.27 -15.64 -19.16
C TRP A 3 -13.90 -14.76 -20.36
N GLU A 4 -13.69 -13.48 -20.11
CA GLU A 4 -13.24 -12.50 -21.10
C GLU A 4 -12.21 -11.59 -20.47
N ILE A 5 -11.29 -11.08 -21.29
CA ILE A 5 -10.30 -10.10 -20.84
C ILE A 5 -10.97 -8.73 -20.79
N LEU A 6 -11.07 -8.16 -19.59
CA LEU A 6 -11.56 -6.79 -19.39
C LEU A 6 -10.49 -5.74 -19.71
N ALA A 7 -9.27 -5.94 -19.19
CA ALA A 7 -8.15 -5.04 -19.31
C ALA A 7 -6.84 -5.82 -19.23
N LYS A 8 -5.79 -5.29 -19.87
CA LYS A 8 -4.41 -5.75 -19.77
C LYS A 8 -3.50 -4.56 -19.47
N TRP A 9 -2.34 -4.86 -18.89
CA TRP A 9 -1.25 -3.90 -18.82
C TRP A 9 -0.99 -3.25 -20.20
N GLY A 10 -0.91 -1.91 -20.21
CA GLY A 10 -0.67 -1.13 -21.41
C GLY A 10 -1.92 -0.80 -22.24
N ASP A 11 -3.11 -1.27 -21.86
CA ASP A 11 -4.36 -0.83 -22.49
C ASP A 11 -4.60 0.67 -22.19
N PRO A 12 -4.83 1.53 -23.20
CA PRO A 12 -4.93 2.97 -23.01
C PRO A 12 -6.27 3.33 -22.34
N LEU A 13 -6.21 4.14 -21.28
CA LEU A 13 -7.40 4.68 -20.61
C LEU A 13 -7.97 5.92 -21.33
N PHE A 14 -7.18 6.51 -22.23
CA PHE A 14 -7.53 7.74 -22.95
C PHE A 14 -7.29 7.55 -24.45
N THR A 15 -8.08 8.18 -25.32
CA THR A 15 -7.87 8.09 -26.78
C THR A 15 -6.59 8.75 -27.25
N LYS A 16 -6.06 9.72 -26.48
CA LYS A 16 -4.71 10.28 -26.69
C LYS A 16 -3.58 9.31 -26.30
N GLY A 17 -3.89 8.26 -25.54
CA GLY A 17 -2.95 7.17 -25.25
C GLY A 17 -2.76 6.27 -26.46
N LYS A 18 -1.64 5.54 -26.49
CA LYS A 18 -1.34 4.58 -27.54
C LYS A 18 -1.60 3.16 -27.03
N TRP A 19 -2.06 2.29 -27.93
CA TRP A 19 -2.08 0.85 -27.64
C TRP A 19 -0.66 0.34 -27.41
N PHE A 20 -0.53 -0.64 -26.52
CA PHE A 20 0.75 -1.27 -26.23
C PHE A 20 1.40 -1.84 -27.49
N ASP A 21 2.68 -1.54 -27.68
CA ASP A 21 3.49 -2.08 -28.76
C ASP A 21 4.57 -3.00 -28.19
N HIS A 22 4.55 -4.26 -28.59
CA HIS A 22 5.47 -5.28 -28.12
C HIS A 22 6.93 -5.04 -28.55
N TYR A 23 7.19 -4.23 -29.58
CA TYR A 23 8.54 -3.92 -30.03
C TYR A 23 9.16 -2.74 -29.26
N SER A 24 8.51 -1.58 -29.29
CA SER A 24 9.03 -0.40 -28.58
C SER A 24 8.84 -0.50 -27.07
N ARG A 25 7.89 -1.32 -26.61
CA ARG A 25 7.41 -1.41 -25.21
C ARG A 25 6.82 -0.11 -24.67
N GLY A 26 6.76 0.98 -25.43
CA GLY A 26 6.31 2.30 -24.96
C GLY A 26 7.32 3.07 -24.10
N THR A 27 6.95 4.30 -23.77
CA THR A 27 7.69 5.31 -22.97
C THR A 27 7.01 5.58 -21.63
N GLY A 28 7.64 6.40 -20.78
CA GLY A 28 7.02 6.90 -19.54
C GLY A 28 5.68 7.60 -19.79
N GLU A 29 5.64 8.53 -20.75
CA GLU A 29 4.42 9.24 -21.14
C GLU A 29 3.30 8.28 -21.58
N SER A 30 3.62 7.25 -22.37
CA SER A 30 2.60 6.30 -22.81
C SER A 30 2.03 5.47 -21.66
N GLN A 31 2.87 5.12 -20.68
CA GLN A 31 2.47 4.33 -19.53
C GLN A 31 1.61 5.13 -18.54
N GLU A 32 1.83 6.44 -18.40
CA GLU A 32 1.00 7.35 -17.59
C GLU A 32 -0.45 7.44 -18.10
N LEU A 33 -0.68 7.10 -19.36
CA LEU A 33 -2.01 7.12 -20.02
C LEU A 33 -2.65 5.73 -20.15
N ALA A 34 -1.96 4.69 -19.71
CA ALA A 34 -2.37 3.30 -19.87
C ALA A 34 -2.59 2.62 -18.52
N PHE A 35 -3.34 1.52 -18.54
CA PHE A 35 -3.50 0.62 -17.40
C PHE A 35 -2.12 0.10 -16.93
N GLY A 36 -1.90 0.06 -15.62
CA GLY A 36 -0.62 -0.35 -15.03
C GLY A 36 -0.32 -1.85 -15.13
N ASP A 37 0.87 -2.26 -14.69
CA ASP A 37 1.33 -3.65 -14.74
C ASP A 37 0.89 -4.40 -13.46
N ASN A 38 0.98 -5.75 -13.49
CA ASN A 38 0.63 -6.67 -12.40
C ASN A 38 -0.55 -6.18 -11.55
N ASN A 39 -1.74 -6.20 -12.17
CA ASN A 39 -2.95 -5.84 -11.46
C ASN A 39 -3.19 -6.77 -10.27
N ASP A 40 -3.53 -6.18 -9.13
CA ASP A 40 -3.71 -6.92 -7.88
C ASP A 40 -5.08 -6.57 -7.25
N GLY A 41 -5.13 -6.18 -5.97
CA GLY A 41 -6.34 -5.81 -5.25
C GLY A 41 -7.21 -4.83 -6.03
N MET A 42 -8.52 -5.02 -5.99
CA MET A 42 -9.48 -4.22 -6.73
C MET A 42 -10.86 -4.18 -6.09
N ASP A 43 -11.63 -3.13 -6.38
CA ASP A 43 -13.04 -3.07 -6.04
C ASP A 43 -13.84 -2.25 -7.07
N THR A 44 -15.15 -2.43 -7.06
CA THR A 44 -16.11 -1.79 -7.96
C THR A 44 -16.90 -0.70 -7.23
N PHE A 45 -17.05 0.45 -7.87
CA PHE A 45 -17.78 1.61 -7.39
C PHE A 45 -18.85 2.03 -8.40
N TYR A 46 -19.93 2.62 -7.91
CA TYR A 46 -21.07 3.00 -8.75
C TYR A 46 -21.36 4.49 -8.60
N THR A 47 -21.50 5.17 -9.74
CA THR A 47 -21.94 6.56 -9.75
C THR A 47 -23.45 6.65 -9.50
N LYS A 48 -23.95 7.85 -9.18
CA LYS A 48 -25.40 8.07 -9.00
C LYS A 48 -26.23 7.79 -10.26
N ASP A 49 -25.62 7.96 -11.44
CA ASP A 49 -26.20 7.65 -12.75
C ASP A 49 -25.97 6.19 -13.20
N GLY A 50 -25.42 5.32 -12.33
CA GLY A 50 -25.33 3.89 -12.57
C GLY A 50 -24.12 3.42 -13.39
N LYS A 51 -23.13 4.29 -13.62
CA LYS A 51 -21.86 3.88 -14.24
C LYS A 51 -21.05 3.02 -13.28
N THR A 52 -20.34 2.05 -13.83
CA THR A 52 -19.48 1.13 -13.07
C THR A 52 -18.03 1.58 -13.21
N ILE A 53 -17.40 1.89 -12.09
CA ILE A 53 -16.00 2.31 -11.99
C ILE A 53 -15.22 1.22 -11.26
N ILE A 54 -14.07 0.82 -11.77
CA ILE A 54 -13.15 -0.08 -11.07
C ILE A 54 -11.94 0.73 -10.62
N ALA A 55 -11.55 0.56 -9.37
CA ALA A 55 -10.21 0.91 -8.90
C ALA A 55 -9.44 -0.38 -8.69
N VAL A 56 -8.25 -0.47 -9.27
CA VAL A 56 -7.38 -1.66 -9.20
C VAL A 56 -5.94 -1.24 -8.99
N ASN A 57 -5.28 -1.92 -8.07
CA ASN A 57 -3.87 -1.73 -7.79
C ASN A 57 -3.02 -2.26 -8.95
N ASN A 58 -1.84 -1.67 -9.10
CA ASN A 58 -0.78 -2.10 -9.98
C ASN A 58 0.48 -2.24 -9.13
N GLU A 59 0.78 -3.46 -8.72
CA GLU A 59 1.70 -3.71 -7.61
C GLU A 59 3.14 -3.42 -8.01
N TYR A 60 3.65 -4.13 -9.01
CA TYR A 60 5.01 -3.98 -9.52
C TYR A 60 5.06 -4.09 -11.04
N VAL A 61 6.22 -3.82 -11.63
CA VAL A 61 6.47 -4.11 -13.05
C VAL A 61 7.36 -5.34 -13.23
N ASN A 62 7.02 -6.17 -14.21
CA ASN A 62 7.89 -7.27 -14.62
C ASN A 62 9.06 -6.69 -15.43
N ARG A 63 10.20 -6.42 -14.76
CA ARG A 63 11.36 -5.73 -15.36
C ARG A 63 11.80 -6.34 -16.71
N SER A 64 11.86 -7.67 -16.80
CA SER A 64 12.26 -8.35 -18.03
C SER A 64 11.26 -8.21 -19.19
N ILE A 65 10.00 -7.90 -18.90
CA ILE A 65 8.93 -7.73 -19.88
C ILE A 65 8.80 -6.25 -20.27
N ILE A 66 8.75 -5.34 -19.29
CA ILE A 66 8.58 -3.90 -19.53
C ILE A 66 9.79 -3.26 -20.20
N TYR A 67 10.99 -3.82 -19.98
CA TYR A 67 12.25 -3.38 -20.58
C TYR A 67 12.80 -4.42 -21.57
N ASP A 68 11.94 -5.24 -22.18
CA ASP A 68 12.37 -6.26 -23.13
C ASP A 68 13.05 -5.65 -24.38
N ASN A 69 12.77 -4.38 -24.69
CA ASN A 69 13.46 -3.61 -25.74
C ASN A 69 14.87 -3.14 -25.33
N ARG A 70 15.28 -3.35 -24.08
CA ARG A 70 16.63 -3.09 -23.56
C ARG A 70 17.45 -4.36 -23.57
N SER A 71 18.74 -4.23 -23.86
CA SER A 71 19.67 -5.38 -23.85
C SER A 71 19.83 -5.97 -22.44
N SER A 72 19.87 -5.11 -21.42
CA SER A 72 20.01 -5.50 -20.01
C SER A 72 18.73 -6.06 -19.40
N LYS A 73 17.57 -5.88 -20.04
CA LYS A 73 16.25 -6.17 -19.47
C LYS A 73 15.96 -5.42 -18.16
N LEU A 74 16.64 -4.29 -17.97
CA LEU A 74 16.58 -3.40 -16.80
C LEU A 74 16.42 -1.95 -17.28
N PRO A 75 16.02 -1.02 -16.39
CA PRO A 75 15.97 0.40 -16.74
C PRO A 75 17.38 0.97 -16.96
N GLU A 76 17.58 1.60 -18.12
CA GLU A 76 18.88 2.16 -18.54
C GLU A 76 18.85 3.70 -18.59
N THR A 77 17.65 4.30 -18.65
CA THR A 77 17.44 5.73 -18.84
C THR A 77 16.44 6.32 -17.84
N ALA A 78 16.43 7.64 -17.70
CA ALA A 78 15.43 8.34 -16.89
C ALA A 78 13.99 8.06 -17.36
N ASP A 79 13.75 7.90 -18.67
CA ASP A 79 12.43 7.53 -19.18
C ASP A 79 12.05 6.09 -18.81
N ASP A 80 13.00 5.16 -18.76
CA ASP A 80 12.72 3.79 -18.29
C ASP A 80 12.30 3.77 -16.82
N VAL A 81 12.92 4.60 -15.96
CA VAL A 81 12.50 4.78 -14.57
C VAL A 81 11.14 5.44 -14.47
N ARG A 82 10.89 6.52 -15.23
CA ARG A 82 9.56 7.17 -15.31
C ARG A 82 8.49 6.17 -15.71
N LYS A 83 8.75 5.35 -16.73
CA LYS A 83 7.87 4.28 -17.19
C LYS A 83 7.63 3.22 -16.13
N GLY A 84 8.69 2.79 -15.44
CA GLY A 84 8.60 1.87 -14.31
C GLY A 84 7.66 2.42 -13.24
N LYS A 85 7.91 3.64 -12.77
CA LYS A 85 7.09 4.36 -11.78
C LYS A 85 5.63 4.52 -12.22
N ALA A 86 5.41 4.86 -13.49
CA ALA A 86 4.09 4.95 -14.09
C ALA A 86 3.40 3.58 -14.27
N GLY A 87 4.12 2.47 -14.24
CA GLY A 87 3.55 1.12 -14.25
C GLY A 87 2.95 0.68 -12.92
N HIS A 88 3.33 1.34 -11.80
CA HIS A 88 2.82 1.05 -10.45
C HIS A 88 1.62 1.94 -10.10
N GLY A 89 1.02 1.71 -8.93
CA GLY A 89 0.05 2.61 -8.33
C GLY A 89 -1.37 2.05 -8.41
N VAL A 90 -2.30 2.87 -8.89
CA VAL A 90 -3.72 2.49 -9.05
C VAL A 90 -4.22 2.94 -10.42
N SER A 91 -4.94 2.05 -11.11
CA SER A 91 -5.74 2.36 -12.29
C SER A 91 -7.20 2.50 -11.89
N ILE A 92 -7.80 3.64 -12.18
CA ILE A 92 -9.24 3.90 -11.97
C ILE A 92 -9.86 4.11 -13.33
N PHE A 93 -10.92 3.38 -13.66
CA PHE A 93 -11.53 3.46 -14.98
C PHE A 93 -13.00 3.06 -14.98
N GLU A 94 -13.77 3.68 -15.86
CA GLU A 94 -15.15 3.27 -16.14
C GLU A 94 -15.17 2.06 -17.07
N ILE A 95 -16.10 1.14 -16.80
CA ILE A 95 -16.39 0.02 -17.68
C ILE A 95 -17.84 0.06 -18.16
N SER A 96 -18.07 -0.47 -19.35
CA SER A 96 -19.40 -0.68 -19.91
C SER A 96 -19.53 -2.10 -20.44
N ASN A 97 -20.76 -2.60 -20.51
CA ASN A 97 -21.07 -3.84 -21.21
C ASN A 97 -21.76 -3.50 -22.54
N ALA A 98 -21.14 -3.87 -23.65
CA ALA A 98 -21.72 -3.76 -24.98
C ALA A 98 -21.91 -5.16 -25.55
N ASN A 99 -23.18 -5.58 -25.72
CA ASN A 99 -23.55 -6.88 -26.29
C ASN A 99 -22.91 -8.10 -25.58
N GLY A 100 -22.80 -8.05 -24.25
CA GLY A 100 -22.22 -9.12 -23.45
C GLY A 100 -20.72 -8.94 -23.16
N LYS A 101 -20.02 -8.07 -23.90
CA LYS A 101 -18.59 -7.82 -23.74
C LYS A 101 -18.33 -6.63 -22.83
N TRP A 102 -17.51 -6.81 -21.81
CA TRP A 102 -17.06 -5.72 -20.95
C TRP A 102 -15.79 -5.06 -21.49
N GLU A 103 -15.73 -3.74 -21.45
CA GLU A 103 -14.59 -2.96 -21.93
C GLU A 103 -14.36 -1.67 -21.15
N ILE A 104 -13.14 -1.14 -21.23
CA ILE A 104 -12.78 0.17 -20.69
C ILE A 104 -13.46 1.26 -21.52
N VAL A 105 -14.22 2.13 -20.87
CA VAL A 105 -14.75 3.36 -21.49
C VAL A 105 -13.62 4.40 -21.53
N ARG A 106 -12.88 4.45 -22.64
CA ARG A 106 -11.81 5.44 -22.84
C ARG A 106 -12.35 6.87 -22.76
N ASP A 107 -11.53 7.77 -22.24
CA ASP A 107 -11.88 9.18 -21.97
C ASP A 107 -13.05 9.40 -21.02
N SER A 108 -13.50 8.37 -20.29
CA SER A 108 -14.38 8.62 -19.16
C SER A 108 -13.72 9.62 -18.22
N LYS A 109 -14.50 10.60 -17.76
CA LYS A 109 -14.03 11.61 -16.80
C LYS A 109 -13.48 11.00 -15.51
N TYR A 110 -13.86 9.76 -15.19
CA TYR A 110 -13.39 9.04 -14.01
C TYR A 110 -12.05 8.32 -14.23
N ASN A 111 -11.62 8.17 -15.49
CA ASN A 111 -10.36 7.48 -15.79
C ASN A 111 -9.19 8.25 -15.20
N ARG A 112 -8.35 7.56 -14.43
CA ARG A 112 -7.24 8.15 -13.71
C ARG A 112 -6.14 7.12 -13.46
N ARG A 113 -4.90 7.55 -13.63
CA ARG A 113 -3.73 6.86 -13.09
C ARG A 113 -3.25 7.61 -11.84
N ILE A 114 -3.04 6.84 -10.77
CA ILE A 114 -2.27 7.26 -9.61
C ILE A 114 -0.97 6.46 -9.67
N THR A 115 0.17 7.12 -9.55
CA THR A 115 1.51 6.55 -9.79
C THR A 115 2.45 6.85 -8.63
N ALA A 116 3.70 6.38 -8.71
CA ALA A 116 4.76 6.70 -7.75
C ALA A 116 5.18 8.20 -7.71
N ASP A 117 4.58 9.05 -8.56
CA ASP A 117 4.81 10.50 -8.62
C ASP A 117 3.55 11.34 -8.38
N SER A 118 2.41 10.71 -8.13
CA SER A 118 1.17 11.43 -7.87
C SER A 118 1.19 12.13 -6.50
N ARG A 119 0.88 13.42 -6.44
CA ARG A 119 0.80 14.16 -5.16
C ARG A 119 -0.23 13.54 -4.22
N MET A 120 0.14 13.38 -2.95
CA MET A 120 -0.70 12.85 -1.88
C MET A 120 -0.64 13.73 -0.63
N GLU A 121 -1.70 13.71 0.17
CA GLU A 121 -1.70 14.26 1.52
C GLU A 121 -1.29 13.18 2.52
N ILE A 122 -0.46 13.56 3.50
CA ILE A 122 -0.23 12.75 4.69
C ILE A 122 -1.25 13.20 5.74
N THR A 123 -2.00 12.26 6.31
CA THR A 123 -3.04 12.55 7.31
C THR A 123 -2.90 11.67 8.55
N GLY A 124 -3.50 12.08 9.66
CA GLY A 124 -3.45 11.37 10.94
C GLY A 124 -2.21 11.72 11.78
N PRO A 125 -1.91 10.90 12.82
CA PRO A 125 -1.01 11.29 13.91
C PRO A 125 0.43 11.57 13.48
N ALA A 126 0.94 10.99 12.40
CA ALA A 126 2.31 11.23 11.95
C ALA A 126 2.46 12.49 11.08
N ARG A 127 1.35 13.08 10.62
CA ARG A 127 1.37 14.26 9.73
C ARG A 127 2.17 15.40 10.37
N GLY A 128 3.17 15.89 9.64
CA GLY A 128 4.02 17.02 10.06
C GLY A 128 5.12 16.67 11.05
N HIS A 129 5.27 15.39 11.42
CA HIS A 129 6.36 14.93 12.28
C HIS A 129 7.72 15.08 11.59
N ASP A 130 8.78 15.34 12.36
CA ASP A 130 10.11 15.62 11.81
C ASP A 130 10.67 14.46 10.96
N LEU A 131 10.34 13.22 11.33
CA LEU A 131 10.69 12.01 10.57
C LEU A 131 9.99 11.89 9.20
N LEU A 132 9.04 12.77 8.87
CA LEU A 132 8.38 12.82 7.56
C LEU A 132 8.81 14.05 6.73
N LYS A 133 9.69 14.91 7.25
CA LYS A 133 10.15 16.11 6.53
C LYS A 133 11.30 15.75 5.62
N THR A 134 11.20 16.18 4.37
CA THR A 134 12.22 15.99 3.32
C THR A 134 12.65 17.33 2.77
N ILE A 135 13.66 17.37 1.90
CA ILE A 135 14.07 18.62 1.25
C ILE A 135 12.91 19.16 0.39
N SER A 136 12.24 18.27 -0.34
CA SER A 136 11.10 18.63 -1.20
C SER A 136 9.79 18.93 -0.47
N ASP A 137 9.61 18.43 0.75
CA ASP A 137 8.49 18.77 1.64
C ASP A 137 8.98 19.01 3.09
N PRO A 138 9.43 20.23 3.41
CA PRO A 138 9.90 20.57 4.75
C PRO A 138 8.76 20.62 5.78
N THR A 139 7.50 20.53 5.35
CA THR A 139 6.35 20.50 6.26
C THR A 139 6.03 19.09 6.76
N GLY A 140 6.40 18.03 6.01
CA GLY A 140 6.08 16.64 6.33
C GLY A 140 4.59 16.31 6.20
N THR A 141 3.88 17.01 5.31
CA THR A 141 2.42 16.92 5.17
C THR A 141 1.94 16.45 3.80
N LEU A 142 2.86 16.35 2.84
CA LEU A 142 2.59 15.95 1.47
C LEU A 142 3.57 14.85 1.10
N SER A 143 3.22 13.96 0.19
CA SER A 143 4.16 12.99 -0.38
C SER A 143 3.95 12.82 -1.88
N LEU A 144 4.94 12.26 -2.56
CA LEU A 144 4.81 11.85 -3.95
C LEU A 144 4.64 10.33 -4.01
N GLY A 145 3.46 9.95 -4.44
CA GLY A 145 3.16 8.65 -4.97
C GLY A 145 2.83 7.56 -3.97
N THR A 146 2.38 6.48 -4.58
CA THR A 146 2.14 5.17 -3.99
C THR A 146 2.58 4.12 -5.00
N TRP A 147 3.16 3.03 -4.51
CA TRP A 147 3.71 1.95 -5.33
C TRP A 147 3.77 0.68 -4.50
N ASN A 148 4.01 -0.45 -5.16
CA ASN A 148 3.92 -1.76 -4.51
C ASN A 148 2.56 -1.90 -3.82
N ASN A 149 1.51 -1.53 -4.57
CA ASN A 149 0.13 -1.57 -4.12
C ASN A 149 -0.37 -3.01 -4.25
N CYS A 150 -0.53 -3.71 -3.14
CA CYS A 150 -0.86 -5.14 -3.11
C CYS A 150 -2.38 -5.37 -3.15
N GLY A 151 -2.97 -5.84 -2.05
CA GLY A 151 -4.41 -5.96 -1.85
C GLY A 151 -5.12 -4.63 -1.58
N ASN A 152 -6.41 -4.71 -1.26
CA ASN A 152 -7.25 -3.52 -1.13
C ASN A 152 -8.23 -3.54 0.04
N GLY A 153 -8.90 -2.42 0.22
CA GLY A 153 -10.08 -2.27 1.07
C GLY A 153 -11.11 -1.35 0.44
N LYS A 154 -12.34 -1.41 0.94
CA LYS A 154 -13.43 -0.52 0.53
C LYS A 154 -14.16 0.00 1.74
N THR A 155 -14.29 1.32 1.78
CA THR A 155 -14.99 1.98 2.89
C THR A 155 -16.49 2.05 2.62
N PRO A 156 -17.34 2.06 3.67
CA PRO A 156 -18.78 2.22 3.51
C PRO A 156 -19.18 3.62 3.02
N TRP A 157 -18.27 4.59 3.00
CA TRP A 157 -18.47 5.92 2.41
C TRP A 157 -17.96 6.05 0.97
N GLY A 158 -17.62 4.94 0.31
CA GLY A 158 -17.40 4.90 -1.13
C GLY A 158 -15.98 5.25 -1.57
N THR A 159 -14.99 5.14 -0.69
CA THR A 159 -13.57 5.30 -1.03
C THR A 159 -12.85 3.95 -1.10
N TYR A 160 -11.80 3.92 -1.89
CA TYR A 160 -10.91 2.79 -2.09
C TYR A 160 -9.67 2.92 -1.20
N LEU A 161 -9.22 1.81 -0.63
CA LEU A 161 -7.99 1.73 0.17
C LEU A 161 -6.96 0.89 -0.60
N ALA A 162 -5.89 1.53 -1.07
CA ALA A 162 -4.73 0.84 -1.66
C ALA A 162 -3.66 0.63 -0.58
N CYS A 163 -3.01 -0.53 -0.57
CA CYS A 163 -2.06 -0.89 0.49
C CYS A 163 -0.62 -0.96 -0.03
N GLU A 164 0.27 -0.13 0.50
CA GLU A 164 1.70 -0.17 0.17
C GLU A 164 2.39 -1.31 0.94
N GLU A 165 2.89 -2.30 0.21
CA GLU A 165 3.36 -3.58 0.77
C GLU A 165 4.90 -3.63 0.73
N ASN A 166 5.52 -4.18 -0.31
CA ASN A 166 6.98 -4.25 -0.44
C ASN A 166 7.64 -2.92 -0.90
N PHE A 167 7.28 -1.80 -0.27
CA PHE A 167 7.80 -0.46 -0.57
C PHE A 167 9.30 -0.31 -0.36
N ASN A 168 9.89 -1.14 0.52
CA ASN A 168 11.31 -1.09 0.90
C ASN A 168 12.26 -1.44 -0.26
N GLY A 169 11.80 -2.23 -1.23
CA GLY A 169 12.61 -2.74 -2.34
C GLY A 169 13.05 -1.71 -3.39
N TYR A 170 12.61 -0.46 -3.23
CA TYR A 170 12.84 0.63 -4.19
C TYR A 170 13.88 1.64 -3.73
N PHE A 171 14.27 1.59 -2.45
CA PHE A 171 15.25 2.49 -1.87
C PHE A 171 16.67 1.91 -1.98
N SER A 172 17.64 2.81 -2.13
CA SER A 172 19.07 2.51 -2.22
C SER A 172 19.90 3.53 -1.43
N ASN A 173 21.20 3.26 -1.31
CA ASN A 173 22.20 4.21 -0.85
C ASN A 173 23.27 4.37 -1.94
N THR A 174 23.86 5.55 -2.06
CA THR A 174 24.99 5.75 -2.97
C THR A 174 26.25 4.99 -2.54
N ASP A 175 26.47 4.81 -1.24
CA ASP A 175 27.49 3.94 -0.67
C ASP A 175 26.94 2.53 -0.39
N PRO A 176 27.40 1.50 -1.13
CA PRO A 176 26.94 0.13 -0.95
C PRO A 176 27.31 -0.47 0.41
N ASN A 177 28.25 0.12 1.14
CA ASN A 177 28.75 -0.33 2.44
C ASN A 177 28.24 0.52 3.62
N ALA A 178 27.35 1.48 3.38
CA ALA A 178 26.82 2.34 4.43
C ALA A 178 26.17 1.53 5.57
N ASP A 179 26.35 2.01 6.79
CA ASP A 179 25.71 1.45 7.97
C ASP A 179 24.20 1.70 7.91
N ILE A 180 23.42 0.62 7.78
CA ILE A 180 21.95 0.72 7.71
C ILE A 180 21.40 1.01 9.12
N PRO A 181 20.61 2.08 9.31
CA PRO A 181 19.97 2.38 10.58
C PRO A 181 19.08 1.24 11.11
N PRO A 182 18.94 1.05 12.44
CA PRO A 182 18.14 -0.03 13.01
C PRO A 182 16.68 -0.07 12.50
N GLU A 183 16.05 1.09 12.39
CA GLU A 183 14.70 1.25 11.85
C GLU A 183 14.65 0.83 10.37
N PHE A 184 15.65 1.11 9.57
CA PHE A 184 15.70 0.67 8.17
C PHE A 184 15.87 -0.84 8.06
N LYS A 185 16.74 -1.42 8.90
CA LYS A 185 16.90 -2.88 9.00
C LYS A 185 15.57 -3.56 9.35
N ARG A 186 14.80 -3.00 10.29
CA ARG A 186 13.50 -3.55 10.70
C ARG A 186 12.45 -3.56 9.58
N TYR A 187 12.55 -2.61 8.67
CA TYR A 187 11.65 -2.49 7.52
C TYR A 187 12.23 -3.08 6.22
N GLY A 188 13.38 -3.75 6.30
CA GLY A 188 14.02 -4.40 5.14
C GLY A 188 14.57 -3.44 4.10
N ILE A 189 14.84 -2.18 4.46
CA ILE A 189 15.52 -1.21 3.59
C ILE A 189 17.01 -1.55 3.59
N SER A 190 17.62 -1.49 2.40
CA SER A 190 19.01 -1.89 2.19
C SER A 190 19.80 -0.82 1.44
N THR A 191 21.12 -1.00 1.29
CA THR A 191 21.95 -0.11 0.47
C THR A 191 21.72 -0.32 -1.04
N LYS A 192 21.08 -1.42 -1.43
CA LYS A 192 20.72 -1.73 -2.82
C LYS A 192 19.21 -1.88 -2.96
N ASP A 193 18.67 -1.34 -4.05
CA ASP A 193 17.30 -1.62 -4.44
C ASP A 193 17.18 -3.00 -5.08
N TRP A 194 15.98 -3.39 -5.50
CA TRP A 194 15.72 -4.67 -6.14
C TRP A 194 15.88 -4.64 -7.67
N GLY A 195 16.67 -3.69 -8.20
CA GLY A 195 16.94 -3.54 -9.64
C GLY A 195 15.93 -2.68 -10.39
N TYR A 196 15.13 -1.87 -9.69
CA TYR A 196 14.27 -0.85 -10.30
C TYR A 196 15.04 0.41 -10.70
N ALA A 197 16.22 0.62 -10.13
CA ALA A 197 17.14 1.72 -10.33
C ALA A 197 16.52 3.11 -10.16
N TRP A 198 15.47 3.26 -9.34
CA TRP A 198 14.78 4.54 -9.16
C TRP A 198 15.73 5.60 -8.60
N GLY A 199 16.54 5.24 -7.60
CA GLY A 199 17.58 6.12 -7.03
C GLY A 199 18.64 6.58 -8.03
N LYS A 200 18.79 5.97 -9.21
CA LYS A 200 19.73 6.48 -10.22
C LYS A 200 19.29 7.78 -10.88
N PHE A 201 17.99 8.06 -10.88
CA PHE A 201 17.39 9.18 -11.61
C PHE A 201 16.38 9.99 -10.77
N ASP A 202 16.11 9.59 -9.53
CA ASP A 202 15.27 10.30 -8.57
C ASP A 202 15.85 10.15 -7.16
N ASP A 203 16.44 11.24 -6.66
CA ASP A 203 17.15 11.29 -5.38
C ASP A 203 16.26 10.94 -4.17
N ARG A 204 14.92 11.04 -4.29
CA ARG A 204 13.99 10.56 -3.26
C ARG A 204 14.24 9.13 -2.84
N PHE A 205 14.71 8.30 -3.77
CA PHE A 205 14.92 6.88 -3.51
C PHE A 205 16.34 6.57 -3.01
N ASN A 206 17.19 7.59 -2.85
CA ASN A 206 18.49 7.48 -2.19
C ASN A 206 18.38 7.98 -0.75
N TRP A 207 18.40 7.07 0.22
CA TRP A 207 18.16 7.44 1.62
C TRP A 207 19.35 8.14 2.30
N ASP A 208 20.51 8.24 1.66
CA ASP A 208 21.57 9.17 2.06
C ASP A 208 21.29 10.62 1.66
N LEU A 209 20.48 10.84 0.62
CA LEU A 209 20.11 12.18 0.14
C LEU A 209 18.77 12.65 0.74
N GLU A 210 17.79 11.75 0.80
CA GLU A 210 16.47 11.99 1.39
C GLU A 210 16.15 10.93 2.48
N PRO A 211 16.81 10.99 3.66
CA PRO A 211 16.73 9.96 4.70
C PRO A 211 15.32 9.74 5.28
N ASN A 212 14.43 10.71 5.15
CA ASN A 212 13.06 10.60 5.63
C ASN A 212 12.07 10.11 4.57
N GLU A 213 12.47 9.98 3.31
CA GLU A 213 11.56 9.49 2.26
C GLU A 213 11.07 8.05 2.50
N PRO A 214 11.91 7.11 2.99
CA PRO A 214 11.41 5.78 3.36
C PRO A 214 10.28 5.81 4.41
N ASN A 215 10.25 6.81 5.29
CA ASN A 215 9.19 6.96 6.31
C ASN A 215 7.85 7.46 5.74
N ARG A 216 7.83 7.91 4.48
CA ARG A 216 6.66 8.43 3.75
C ARG A 216 5.98 7.37 2.87
N ALA A 217 6.44 6.12 2.92
CA ALA A 217 5.85 4.94 2.28
C ALA A 217 5.54 3.82 3.30
N GLY A 218 4.75 2.84 2.88
CA GLY A 218 4.28 1.73 3.73
C GLY A 218 2.99 2.05 4.47
N TYR A 219 2.10 2.84 3.87
CA TYR A 219 0.80 3.18 4.44
C TYR A 219 -0.36 2.68 3.59
N VAL A 220 -1.53 2.55 4.22
CA VAL A 220 -2.79 2.52 3.50
C VAL A 220 -3.08 3.91 2.91
N VAL A 221 -3.40 3.95 1.61
CA VAL A 221 -3.73 5.15 0.86
C VAL A 221 -5.21 5.16 0.50
N GLU A 222 -5.95 6.15 0.99
CA GLU A 222 -7.37 6.33 0.67
C GLU A 222 -7.54 7.19 -0.59
N ILE A 223 -8.37 6.71 -1.51
CA ILE A 223 -8.63 7.29 -2.83
C ILE A 223 -10.14 7.41 -3.03
N ASP A 224 -10.63 8.54 -3.53
CA ASP A 224 -12.01 8.68 -4.01
C ASP A 224 -12.06 8.35 -5.51
N PRO A 225 -12.57 7.17 -5.91
CA PRO A 225 -12.61 6.76 -7.31
C PRO A 225 -13.67 7.51 -8.12
N LEU A 226 -14.62 8.18 -7.46
CA LEU A 226 -15.68 8.94 -8.11
C LEU A 226 -15.34 10.44 -8.22
N ASN A 227 -14.21 10.86 -7.66
CA ASN A 227 -13.69 12.23 -7.78
C ASN A 227 -12.27 12.23 -8.36
N PRO A 228 -12.12 12.33 -9.70
CA PRO A 228 -10.83 12.22 -10.39
C PRO A 228 -9.83 13.34 -10.04
N SER A 229 -10.29 14.46 -9.48
CA SER A 229 -9.42 15.57 -9.04
C SER A 229 -9.06 15.52 -7.55
N SER A 230 -9.60 14.55 -6.79
CA SER A 230 -9.29 14.39 -5.37
C SER A 230 -7.81 14.07 -5.14
N THR A 231 -7.20 14.62 -4.08
CA THR A 231 -5.85 14.24 -3.67
C THR A 231 -5.92 12.97 -2.80
N PRO A 232 -5.24 11.87 -3.16
CA PRO A 232 -5.16 10.68 -2.31
C PRO A 232 -4.54 10.98 -0.94
N LYS A 233 -4.92 10.19 0.07
CA LYS A 233 -4.52 10.43 1.46
C LYS A 233 -3.81 9.22 2.06
N LYS A 234 -2.54 9.36 2.44
CA LYS A 234 -1.86 8.35 3.28
C LYS A 234 -2.43 8.42 4.70
N ARG A 235 -2.99 7.32 5.19
CA ARG A 235 -3.70 7.24 6.47
C ARG A 235 -2.79 6.72 7.59
N THR A 236 -2.00 7.62 8.17
CA THR A 236 -0.95 7.25 9.15
C THR A 236 -1.51 6.66 10.45
N ALA A 237 -2.79 6.87 10.77
CA ALA A 237 -3.42 6.27 11.95
C ALA A 237 -3.54 4.73 11.85
N LEU A 238 -3.46 4.17 10.64
CA LEU A 238 -3.48 2.73 10.38
C LEU A 238 -2.08 2.09 10.53
N GLY A 239 -1.06 2.90 10.82
CA GLY A 239 0.32 2.44 11.02
C GLY A 239 1.11 2.26 9.72
N ARG A 240 2.43 2.14 9.87
CA ARG A 240 3.38 1.96 8.78
C ARG A 240 4.04 0.58 8.83
N PHE A 241 3.81 -0.22 7.79
CA PHE A 241 4.35 -1.56 7.59
C PHE A 241 4.04 -2.04 6.17
N LYS A 242 4.26 -3.32 5.85
CA LYS A 242 3.99 -3.86 4.51
C LYS A 242 2.54 -4.33 4.45
N HIS A 243 1.63 -3.40 4.18
CA HIS A 243 0.21 -3.68 4.21
C HIS A 243 -0.18 -4.59 3.04
N GLU A 244 -0.77 -5.75 3.32
CA GLU A 244 -1.36 -6.57 2.27
C GLU A 244 -2.68 -5.96 1.79
N ASN A 245 -3.71 -5.98 2.63
CA ASN A 245 -5.04 -5.46 2.34
C ASN A 245 -5.58 -4.68 3.56
N ALA A 246 -6.78 -4.11 3.44
CA ALA A 246 -7.42 -3.36 4.51
C ALA A 246 -8.89 -3.75 4.65
N GLU A 247 -9.17 -4.73 5.51
CA GLU A 247 -10.53 -5.23 5.71
C GLU A 247 -11.33 -4.30 6.63
N VAL A 248 -12.28 -3.56 6.05
CA VAL A 248 -13.09 -2.57 6.75
C VAL A 248 -14.40 -3.19 7.21
N VAL A 249 -14.67 -3.12 8.53
CA VAL A 249 -15.96 -3.51 9.11
C VAL A 249 -16.52 -2.43 10.01
N LEU A 250 -17.84 -2.41 10.17
CA LEU A 250 -18.51 -1.56 11.14
C LEU A 250 -18.69 -2.32 12.46
N GLY A 251 -18.22 -1.71 13.54
CA GLY A 251 -18.51 -2.13 14.91
C GLY A 251 -19.99 -1.92 15.26
N ARG A 252 -20.42 -2.53 16.38
CA ARG A 252 -21.82 -2.48 16.82
C ARG A 252 -22.34 -1.07 17.08
N ASN A 253 -21.47 -0.09 17.37
CA ASN A 253 -21.87 1.30 17.58
C ASN A 253 -21.32 2.23 16.49
N ASN A 254 -21.16 1.71 15.27
CA ASN A 254 -20.64 2.42 14.10
C ASN A 254 -19.18 2.90 14.22
N GLU A 255 -18.39 2.38 15.17
CA GLU A 255 -16.94 2.50 15.08
C GLU A 255 -16.46 1.84 13.79
N VAL A 256 -15.56 2.47 13.05
CA VAL A 256 -14.93 1.84 11.89
C VAL A 256 -13.73 1.04 12.39
N ILE A 257 -13.73 -0.25 12.04
CA ILE A 257 -12.67 -1.17 12.38
C ILE A 257 -11.97 -1.55 11.07
N VAL A 258 -10.64 -1.54 11.07
CA VAL A 258 -9.85 -2.01 9.92
C VAL A 258 -8.89 -3.09 10.40
N TYR A 259 -8.95 -4.28 9.81
CA TYR A 259 -7.97 -5.35 10.04
C TYR A 259 -6.91 -5.31 8.94
N LEU A 260 -5.64 -5.48 9.34
CA LEU A 260 -4.48 -5.21 8.48
C LEU A 260 -3.41 -6.29 8.70
N GLY A 261 -3.04 -7.01 7.64
CA GLY A 261 -1.89 -7.92 7.64
C GLY A 261 -0.58 -7.19 7.30
N ASP A 262 0.51 -7.57 7.95
CA ASP A 262 1.87 -7.16 7.59
C ASP A 262 2.60 -8.34 6.95
N ASP A 263 2.66 -8.37 5.61
CA ASP A 263 3.16 -9.52 4.88
C ASP A 263 4.69 -9.61 4.89
N GLU A 264 5.20 -10.04 6.04
CA GLU A 264 6.57 -10.52 6.16
C GLU A 264 6.62 -11.62 7.20
N ARG A 265 7.58 -12.55 7.03
CA ARG A 265 7.74 -13.66 7.95
C ARG A 265 7.99 -13.13 9.36
N GLY A 266 7.18 -13.57 10.30
CA GLY A 266 7.30 -13.22 11.71
C GLY A 266 6.82 -11.81 12.07
N GLU A 267 6.23 -11.06 11.15
CA GLU A 267 5.54 -9.81 11.50
C GLU A 267 4.09 -10.12 11.92
N TYR A 268 3.20 -9.12 11.94
CA TYR A 268 2.00 -9.16 12.79
C TYR A 268 0.68 -8.98 12.05
N LEU A 269 -0.40 -9.33 12.75
CA LEU A 269 -1.76 -8.93 12.42
C LEU A 269 -2.16 -7.72 13.29
N TYR A 270 -2.74 -6.70 12.66
CA TYR A 270 -3.14 -5.46 13.30
C TYR A 270 -4.65 -5.22 13.20
N LYS A 271 -5.14 -4.36 14.10
CA LYS A 271 -6.50 -3.85 14.09
C LYS A 271 -6.48 -2.36 14.42
N PHE A 272 -7.14 -1.56 13.61
CA PHE A 272 -7.46 -0.16 13.91
C PHE A 272 -8.92 -0.04 14.35
N VAL A 273 -9.21 0.86 15.29
CA VAL A 273 -10.57 1.26 15.68
C VAL A 273 -10.65 2.78 15.68
N SER A 274 -11.54 3.35 14.86
CA SER A 274 -11.67 4.80 14.73
C SER A 274 -12.24 5.46 15.99
N SER A 275 -11.76 6.68 16.30
CA SER A 275 -12.35 7.51 17.36
C SER A 275 -13.67 8.14 16.93
N ARG A 276 -13.80 8.41 15.62
CA ARG A 276 -15.03 8.90 14.98
C ARG A 276 -15.89 7.73 14.52
N LYS A 277 -17.21 7.87 14.67
CA LYS A 277 -18.17 6.89 14.17
C LYS A 277 -18.50 7.16 12.71
N TYR A 278 -18.75 6.10 11.96
CA TYR A 278 -19.35 6.17 10.64
C TYR A 278 -20.72 6.86 10.71
N ASN A 279 -20.92 7.81 9.81
CA ASN A 279 -22.19 8.49 9.61
C ASN A 279 -22.61 8.36 8.15
N GLN A 280 -23.65 7.57 7.88
CA GLN A 280 -24.17 7.35 6.54
C GLN A 280 -24.58 8.63 5.80
N ASN A 281 -25.03 9.65 6.55
CA ASN A 281 -25.53 10.91 5.98
C ASN A 281 -24.57 12.08 6.25
N GLY A 282 -23.34 11.82 6.70
CA GLY A 282 -22.39 12.84 7.13
C GLY A 282 -21.03 12.74 6.48
N ASP A 283 -20.14 13.62 6.92
CA ASP A 283 -18.74 13.63 6.48
C ASP A 283 -17.93 12.56 7.21
N ASN A 284 -17.44 11.58 6.45
CA ASN A 284 -16.56 10.51 6.94
C ASN A 284 -15.08 10.75 6.58
N SER A 285 -14.74 11.88 5.96
CA SER A 285 -13.40 12.15 5.40
C SER A 285 -12.24 12.12 6.39
N LYS A 286 -12.54 12.21 7.70
CA LYS A 286 -11.56 12.18 8.80
C LYS A 286 -11.65 10.94 9.68
N VAL A 287 -12.48 9.95 9.32
CA VAL A 287 -12.71 8.76 10.16
C VAL A 287 -11.44 7.91 10.33
N LEU A 288 -10.59 7.87 9.30
CA LEU A 288 -9.30 7.15 9.32
C LEU A 288 -8.10 8.04 9.75
N GLU A 289 -8.35 9.24 10.28
CA GLU A 289 -7.27 10.14 10.73
C GLU A 289 -6.96 9.99 12.22
N ASP A 290 -7.88 9.45 13.01
CA ASP A 290 -7.70 9.30 14.45
C ASP A 290 -8.46 8.08 14.99
N GLY A 291 -7.83 7.42 15.96
CA GLY A 291 -8.29 6.18 16.55
C GLY A 291 -7.18 5.48 17.32
N ASP A 292 -7.43 4.22 17.64
CA ASP A 292 -6.51 3.36 18.36
C ASP A 292 -6.07 2.18 17.50
N LEU A 293 -4.77 1.95 17.45
CA LEU A 293 -4.13 0.86 16.72
C LEU A 293 -3.71 -0.23 17.70
N PHE A 294 -3.91 -1.48 17.30
CA PHE A 294 -3.66 -2.66 18.10
C PHE A 294 -2.87 -3.70 17.32
N VAL A 295 -2.09 -4.52 18.03
CA VAL A 295 -1.46 -5.73 17.51
C VAL A 295 -2.10 -6.97 18.12
N ALA A 296 -2.24 -8.05 17.36
CA ALA A 296 -2.78 -9.31 17.86
C ALA A 296 -1.79 -10.03 18.80
N LYS A 297 -2.31 -10.57 19.90
CA LYS A 297 -1.65 -11.59 20.73
C LYS A 297 -2.51 -12.84 20.73
N PHE A 298 -2.00 -13.95 20.20
CA PHE A 298 -2.62 -15.27 20.30
C PHE A 298 -2.05 -16.01 21.53
N ASN A 299 -2.79 -17.01 22.03
CA ASN A 299 -2.39 -17.88 23.13
C ASN A 299 -2.76 -19.33 22.79
N ASP A 300 -2.04 -20.30 23.35
CA ASP A 300 -2.14 -21.74 23.02
C ASP A 300 -3.51 -22.37 23.33
N ASN A 301 -4.38 -21.67 24.05
CA ASN A 301 -5.74 -22.11 24.36
C ASN A 301 -6.76 -21.72 23.28
N GLY A 302 -6.30 -21.30 22.10
CA GLY A 302 -7.16 -20.90 20.98
C GLY A 302 -7.84 -19.53 21.18
N ARG A 303 -7.40 -18.74 22.16
CA ARG A 303 -7.91 -17.37 22.40
C ARG A 303 -6.86 -16.34 22.04
N GLY A 304 -7.31 -15.18 21.59
CA GLY A 304 -6.45 -14.01 21.38
C GLY A 304 -6.93 -12.77 22.13
N LYS A 305 -6.09 -11.75 22.15
CA LYS A 305 -6.42 -10.39 22.59
C LYS A 305 -5.75 -9.36 21.67
N TRP A 306 -6.35 -8.19 21.59
CA TRP A 306 -5.78 -7.03 20.92
C TRP A 306 -4.99 -6.20 21.94
N LEU A 307 -3.69 -6.02 21.69
CA LEU A 307 -2.81 -5.23 22.54
C LEU A 307 -2.72 -3.81 21.99
N PRO A 308 -3.06 -2.77 22.77
CA PRO A 308 -3.04 -1.40 22.29
C PRO A 308 -1.62 -0.92 22.06
N LEU A 309 -1.38 -0.21 20.95
CA LEU A 309 -0.11 0.46 20.67
C LEU A 309 -0.20 1.91 21.15
N THR A 310 0.32 2.15 22.35
CA THR A 310 0.28 3.44 23.05
C THR A 310 1.66 3.78 23.59
N PRO A 311 1.97 5.06 23.88
CA PRO A 311 3.23 5.43 24.52
C PRO A 311 3.57 4.58 25.76
N LYS A 312 2.54 4.23 26.55
CA LYS A 312 2.70 3.39 27.76
C LYS A 312 3.10 1.95 27.45
N THR A 313 2.52 1.35 26.41
CA THR A 313 2.77 -0.07 26.07
C THR A 313 4.00 -0.27 25.20
N THR A 314 4.44 0.77 24.50
CA THR A 314 5.55 0.70 23.54
C THR A 314 6.82 1.40 24.02
N GLY A 315 6.72 2.32 24.99
CA GLY A 315 7.83 3.18 25.42
C GLY A 315 8.15 4.33 24.45
N MET A 316 7.42 4.46 23.34
CA MET A 316 7.61 5.54 22.35
C MET A 316 7.00 6.85 22.83
N LYS A 317 7.50 7.97 22.32
CA LYS A 317 7.15 9.31 22.84
C LYS A 317 5.75 9.77 22.42
N SER A 318 5.22 9.27 21.30
CA SER A 318 3.97 9.78 20.73
C SER A 318 3.24 8.78 19.83
N LYS A 319 1.96 9.06 19.54
CA LYS A 319 1.20 8.34 18.49
C LYS A 319 1.85 8.51 17.10
N ALA A 320 2.52 9.64 16.85
CA ALA A 320 3.23 9.88 15.59
C ALA A 320 4.39 8.89 15.40
N GLU A 321 5.21 8.72 16.43
CA GLU A 321 6.34 7.78 16.42
C GLU A 321 5.86 6.33 16.28
N ILE A 322 4.77 5.96 16.97
CA ILE A 322 4.12 4.66 16.84
C ILE A 322 3.59 4.43 15.42
N ALA A 323 3.01 5.44 14.79
CA ALA A 323 2.51 5.35 13.42
C ALA A 323 3.64 5.16 12.39
N ILE A 324 4.82 5.73 12.61
CA ILE A 324 5.97 5.62 11.69
C ILE A 324 6.76 4.31 11.93
N HIS A 325 6.87 3.88 13.18
CA HIS A 325 7.64 2.71 13.62
C HIS A 325 6.74 1.61 14.18
N THR A 326 5.60 1.37 13.54
CA THR A 326 4.55 0.46 14.00
C THR A 326 5.04 -0.96 14.27
N ARG A 327 5.95 -1.49 13.44
CA ARG A 327 6.58 -2.80 13.66
C ARG A 327 7.33 -2.86 14.99
N MET A 328 8.11 -1.83 15.31
CA MET A 328 8.86 -1.74 16.57
C MET A 328 7.91 -1.58 17.76
N ALA A 329 6.82 -0.82 17.60
CA ALA A 329 5.77 -0.69 18.61
C ALA A 329 5.09 -2.04 18.89
N ALA A 330 4.80 -2.83 17.86
CA ALA A 330 4.22 -4.16 17.98
C ALA A 330 5.12 -5.13 18.74
N SER A 331 6.42 -5.15 18.44
CA SER A 331 7.41 -5.94 19.19
C SER A 331 7.42 -5.55 20.67
N ALA A 332 7.51 -4.24 20.96
CA ALA A 332 7.54 -3.72 22.33
C ALA A 332 6.25 -4.05 23.11
N ALA A 333 5.09 -4.03 22.45
CA ALA A 333 3.82 -4.42 23.05
C ALA A 333 3.69 -5.95 23.24
N GLY A 334 4.55 -6.76 22.62
CA GLY A 334 4.53 -8.23 22.71
C GLY A 334 3.54 -8.89 21.76
N GLY A 335 3.37 -8.35 20.55
CA GLY A 335 2.60 -8.97 19.47
C GLY A 335 3.05 -10.40 19.16
N THR A 336 2.16 -11.22 18.59
CA THR A 336 2.52 -12.59 18.16
C THR A 336 3.07 -12.56 16.75
N THR A 337 4.26 -13.13 16.55
CA THR A 337 4.89 -13.26 15.24
C THR A 337 4.13 -14.28 14.39
N MET A 338 3.75 -13.89 13.18
CA MET A 338 2.83 -14.66 12.32
C MET A 338 3.52 -15.22 11.08
N ASP A 339 2.90 -16.22 10.47
CA ASP A 339 3.38 -16.83 9.22
C ASP A 339 2.87 -16.08 7.99
N ARG A 340 3.41 -14.87 7.76
CA ARG A 340 3.07 -14.00 6.62
C ARG A 340 1.57 -13.73 6.47
N PRO A 341 1.02 -12.84 7.32
CA PRO A 341 -0.34 -12.35 7.18
C PRO A 341 -0.53 -11.62 5.85
N GLU A 342 -1.17 -12.30 4.91
CA GLU A 342 -1.64 -11.72 3.65
C GLU A 342 -3.09 -11.24 3.86
N TRP A 343 -4.03 -11.60 2.98
CA TRP A 343 -5.37 -11.02 2.97
C TRP A 343 -6.17 -11.34 4.23
N VAL A 344 -6.86 -10.32 4.75
CA VAL A 344 -7.91 -10.43 5.75
C VAL A 344 -9.27 -10.24 5.10
N ALA A 345 -10.27 -11.04 5.48
CA ALA A 345 -11.66 -10.88 5.06
C ALA A 345 -12.60 -11.12 6.25
N ALA A 346 -13.68 -10.34 6.36
CA ALA A 346 -14.69 -10.54 7.37
C ALA A 346 -15.95 -11.20 6.79
N ASN A 347 -16.59 -12.04 7.60
CA ASN A 347 -17.87 -12.62 7.24
C ASN A 347 -18.97 -11.52 7.30
N PRO A 348 -19.68 -11.22 6.20
CA PRO A 348 -20.72 -10.19 6.23
C PRO A 348 -21.95 -10.58 7.08
N LEU A 349 -22.07 -11.86 7.46
CA LEU A 349 -23.22 -12.41 8.19
C LEU A 349 -22.91 -12.81 9.63
N LYS A 350 -21.63 -12.79 10.05
CA LYS A 350 -21.19 -13.24 11.38
C LYS A 350 -20.00 -12.43 11.87
N ALA A 351 -19.79 -12.38 13.18
CA ALA A 351 -18.63 -11.75 13.78
C ALA A 351 -17.37 -12.65 13.69
N GLU A 352 -16.96 -12.96 12.47
CA GLU A 352 -15.82 -13.81 12.12
C GLU A 352 -14.92 -13.04 11.15
N ALA A 353 -13.60 -13.14 11.35
CA ALA A 353 -12.60 -12.66 10.40
C ALA A 353 -11.62 -13.80 10.08
N TYR A 354 -11.16 -13.82 8.83
CA TYR A 354 -10.29 -14.84 8.27
C TYR A 354 -9.03 -14.14 7.77
N VAL A 355 -7.86 -14.69 8.08
CA VAL A 355 -6.57 -14.18 7.63
C VAL A 355 -5.80 -15.30 6.95
N ALA A 356 -5.25 -15.02 5.77
CA ALA A 356 -4.33 -15.92 5.10
C ALA A 356 -2.95 -15.83 5.77
N LEU A 357 -2.40 -16.99 6.16
CA LEU A 357 -1.02 -17.12 6.64
C LEU A 357 -0.24 -17.94 5.62
N THR A 358 0.39 -17.25 4.66
CA THR A 358 0.71 -17.86 3.36
C THR A 358 1.81 -18.90 3.41
N ASN A 359 2.83 -18.68 4.26
CA ASN A 359 3.96 -19.58 4.53
C ASN A 359 5.01 -18.91 5.43
N ASN A 360 5.77 -19.72 6.15
CA ASN A 360 6.99 -19.26 6.81
C ASN A 360 8.08 -20.34 6.87
N LYS A 361 9.05 -20.27 5.94
CA LYS A 361 10.17 -21.22 5.90
C LYS A 361 11.14 -21.12 7.10
N ASN A 362 11.06 -20.04 7.88
CA ASN A 362 11.93 -19.75 9.03
C ASN A 362 11.30 -20.12 10.38
N ARG A 363 9.99 -20.43 10.42
CA ARG A 363 9.28 -20.82 11.65
C ARG A 363 10.06 -21.92 12.38
N GLY A 364 10.35 -21.69 13.66
CA GLY A 364 11.10 -22.62 14.51
C GLY A 364 12.60 -22.75 14.22
N LYS A 365 13.13 -22.10 13.18
CA LYS A 365 14.54 -22.23 12.77
C LYS A 365 15.37 -21.03 13.17
N LYS A 366 14.84 -19.82 12.96
CA LYS A 366 15.50 -18.55 13.31
C LYS A 366 14.49 -17.41 13.36
N PRO A 367 14.74 -16.38 14.20
CA PRO A 367 13.99 -15.12 14.18
C PRO A 367 13.95 -14.46 12.80
N ASN A 368 12.98 -13.57 12.62
CA ASN A 368 12.91 -12.70 11.46
C ASN A 368 13.93 -11.54 11.55
N ALA A 369 13.90 -10.61 10.59
CA ALA A 369 14.78 -9.44 10.60
C ALA A 369 14.57 -8.53 11.83
N GLY A 370 13.37 -8.54 12.41
CA GLY A 370 13.05 -7.84 13.66
C GLY A 370 13.62 -8.50 14.92
N GLY A 371 14.12 -9.74 14.82
CA GLY A 371 14.69 -10.48 15.95
C GLY A 371 13.66 -11.06 16.91
N ASP A 372 12.38 -10.92 16.60
CA ASP A 372 11.28 -11.40 17.44
C ASP A 372 11.23 -12.95 17.44
N ASP A 373 10.86 -13.53 18.58
CA ASP A 373 10.79 -14.99 18.71
C ASP A 373 9.76 -15.57 17.72
N THR A 374 10.18 -16.63 17.02
CA THR A 374 9.38 -17.37 16.03
C THR A 374 9.39 -18.87 16.35
N SER A 375 9.51 -19.23 17.62
CA SER A 375 9.50 -20.62 18.08
C SER A 375 8.27 -21.39 17.55
N VAL A 376 8.43 -22.71 17.39
CA VAL A 376 7.35 -23.61 16.94
C VAL A 376 6.20 -23.73 17.94
N ASN A 377 6.47 -23.34 19.19
CA ASN A 377 5.53 -23.36 20.30
C ASN A 377 4.95 -21.97 20.58
N GLY A 378 5.24 -20.97 19.74
CA GLY A 378 4.41 -19.78 19.71
C GLY A 378 3.00 -20.20 19.25
N PRO A 379 1.93 -19.59 19.80
CA PRO A 379 0.59 -19.87 19.31
C PRO A 379 0.44 -19.58 17.81
#